data_AF-A0A1Y2DJE4-F1
#
_entry.id   AF-A0A1Y2DJE4-F1
#
_cell.length_a   1.000
_cell.length_b   1.000
_cell.length_c   1.000
_cell.angle_alpha   90.00
_cell.angle_beta   90.00
_cell.angle_gamma   90.00
#
_symmetry.space_group_name_H-M   'P 1'
#
loop_
_entity.id
_entity.type
_entity.pdbx_description
1 polymer ?
#
loop_
_entity_poly.entity_id
_entity_poly.type
_entity_poly.pdbx_seq_one_letter_code
_entity_poly.pdbx_strand_id
1 'polypeptide(L)'
;MLLKEFHSTIRDPEKAFQIIDEVSELLKGVVVERRRALGEDSLDTLFAYRELITARTMRNMFQISQGSTKQIDWAKLEQRSKEISLSFESRLGSHHPQTLTCRLWWFAFAVLSEPEGSENVIKESKKIMQELLATQITKERLDESSRMRNILTSLLEQAGHGPLPMEMPEDLSRKVKGKGKMIGISP
;
A
#
# COMPACT_ATOMS: atom_id res chain seq x y z
N MET A 1 -17.11 8.16 -16.16
CA MET A 1 -16.80 9.60 -16.28
C MET A 1 -15.42 9.93 -15.71
N LEU A 2 -15.12 9.50 -14.47
CA LEU A 2 -13.83 9.72 -13.77
C LEU A 2 -12.56 9.29 -14.54
N LEU A 3 -12.56 8.17 -15.26
CA LEU A 3 -11.39 7.73 -16.05
C LEU A 3 -11.07 8.64 -17.24
N LYS A 4 -12.07 9.27 -17.87
CA LYS A 4 -11.85 10.18 -19.01
C LYS A 4 -11.24 11.52 -18.57
N GLU A 5 -11.65 12.02 -17.40
CA GLU A 5 -11.06 13.23 -16.80
C GLU A 5 -9.65 12.97 -16.25
N PHE A 6 -9.39 11.78 -15.72
CA PHE A 6 -8.05 11.39 -15.30
C PHE A 6 -7.08 11.34 -16.50
N HIS A 7 -7.53 10.78 -17.64
CA HIS A 7 -6.75 10.74 -18.88
C HIS A 7 -6.54 12.11 -19.54
N SER A 8 -7.49 13.05 -19.43
CA SER A 8 -7.30 14.42 -19.94
C SER A 8 -6.39 15.25 -19.04
N THR A 9 -6.40 14.99 -17.73
CA THR A 9 -5.54 15.68 -16.76
C THR A 9 -4.08 15.26 -16.87
N ILE A 10 -3.79 14.03 -17.32
CA ILE A 10 -2.42 13.59 -17.64
C ILE A 10 -1.85 14.30 -18.90
N ARG A 11 -2.71 14.84 -19.78
CA ARG A 11 -2.27 15.59 -20.98
C ARG A 11 -1.95 17.06 -20.70
N ASP A 12 -2.27 17.57 -19.51
CA ASP A 12 -1.96 18.92 -19.08
C ASP A 12 -0.96 18.88 -17.91
N PRO A 13 0.34 19.04 -18.19
CA PRO A 13 1.38 18.99 -17.17
C PRO A 13 1.18 20.01 -16.04
N GLU A 14 0.64 21.20 -16.34
CA GLU A 14 0.42 22.25 -15.33
C GLU A 14 -0.69 21.85 -14.37
N LYS A 15 -1.78 21.31 -14.90
CA LYS A 15 -2.89 20.80 -14.08
C LYS A 15 -2.48 19.59 -13.24
N ALA A 16 -1.69 18.68 -13.78
CA ALA A 16 -1.14 17.55 -13.03
C ALA A 16 -0.25 18.03 -11.87
N PHE A 17 0.58 19.05 -12.10
CA PHE A 17 1.42 19.65 -11.08
C PHE A 17 0.60 20.31 -9.95
N GLN A 18 -0.42 21.10 -10.30
CA GLN A 18 -1.30 21.73 -9.32
C GLN A 18 -1.97 20.70 -8.40
N ILE A 19 -2.45 19.60 -8.96
CA ILE A 19 -3.06 18.51 -8.18
C ILE A 19 -2.04 17.88 -7.23
N ILE A 20 -0.81 17.62 -7.69
CA ILE A 20 0.24 17.06 -6.84
C ILE A 20 0.59 18.01 -5.68
N ASP A 21 0.59 19.33 -5.93
CA ASP A 21 0.82 20.35 -4.90
C ASP A 21 -0.31 20.40 -3.87
N GLU A 22 -1.57 20.43 -4.32
CA GLU A 22 -2.75 20.40 -3.45
C GLU A 22 -2.78 19.12 -2.59
N VAL A 23 -2.55 17.96 -3.21
CA VAL A 23 -2.47 16.66 -2.52
C VAL A 23 -1.34 16.66 -1.50
N SER A 24 -0.18 17.23 -1.84
CA SER A 24 0.95 17.31 -0.91
C SER A 24 0.64 18.16 0.32
N GLU A 25 -0.04 19.29 0.18
CA GLU A 25 -0.44 20.13 1.32
C GLU A 25 -1.52 19.47 2.17
N LEU A 26 -2.52 18.83 1.55
CA LEU A 26 -3.54 18.07 2.27
C LEU A 26 -2.90 16.93 3.08
N LEU A 27 -1.99 16.17 2.49
CA LEU A 27 -1.29 15.08 3.17
C LEU A 27 -0.42 15.56 4.32
N LYS A 28 0.17 16.76 4.25
CA LYS A 28 0.86 17.36 5.41
C LYS A 28 -0.11 17.56 6.58
N GLY A 29 -1.29 18.13 6.32
CA GLY A 29 -2.32 18.30 7.33
C GLY A 29 -2.77 16.97 7.94
N VAL A 30 -3.01 15.97 7.10
CA VAL A 30 -3.39 14.61 7.54
C VAL A 30 -2.31 14.00 8.44
N VAL A 31 -1.04 14.14 8.09
CA VAL A 31 0.08 13.66 8.93
C VAL A 31 0.06 14.33 10.30
N VAL A 32 -0.11 15.65 10.36
CA VAL A 32 -0.14 16.41 11.62
C VAL A 32 -1.30 15.94 12.50
N GLU A 33 -2.51 15.87 11.94
CA GLU A 33 -3.70 15.48 12.70
C GLU A 33 -3.65 14.02 13.15
N ARG A 34 -3.21 13.09 12.29
CA ARG A 34 -3.08 11.67 12.67
C ARG A 34 -1.99 11.45 13.71
N ARG A 35 -0.85 12.14 13.58
CA ARG A 35 0.19 12.11 14.62
C ARG A 35 -0.35 12.61 15.97
N ARG A 36 -1.16 13.68 15.98
CA ARG A 36 -1.77 14.21 17.20
C ARG A 36 -2.78 13.23 17.81
N ALA A 37 -3.64 12.62 16.98
CA ALA A 37 -4.75 11.79 17.44
C ALA A 37 -4.35 10.33 17.76
N LEU A 38 -3.44 9.75 16.98
CA LEU A 38 -3.13 8.32 16.97
C LEU A 38 -1.67 8.02 17.36
N GLY A 39 -0.82 9.05 17.43
CA GLY A 39 0.61 8.91 17.69
C GLY A 39 1.42 8.58 16.44
N GLU A 40 2.73 8.89 16.50
CA GLU A 40 3.72 8.71 15.43
C GLU A 40 3.75 7.29 14.88
N ASP A 41 3.56 6.33 15.77
CA ASP A 41 3.68 4.90 15.53
C ASP A 41 2.37 4.20 15.18
N SER A 42 1.29 4.93 14.93
CA SER A 42 0.07 4.30 14.39
C SER A 42 0.28 3.91 12.92
N LEU A 43 -0.28 2.77 12.50
CA LEU A 43 -0.24 2.35 11.08
C LEU A 43 -0.84 3.44 10.17
N ASP A 44 -1.89 4.12 10.62
CA ASP A 44 -2.54 5.21 9.87
C ASP A 44 -1.63 6.44 9.70
N THR A 45 -0.83 6.77 10.73
CA THR A 45 0.16 7.86 10.63
C THR A 45 1.30 7.46 9.71
N LEU A 46 1.79 6.23 9.79
CA LEU A 46 2.80 5.72 8.86
C LEU A 46 2.31 5.69 7.40
N PHE A 47 1.05 5.30 7.18
CA PHE A 47 0.41 5.38 5.87
C PHE A 47 0.42 6.81 5.34
N ALA A 48 -0.01 7.79 6.17
CA ALA A 48 -0.03 9.18 5.77
C ALA A 48 1.38 9.71 5.45
N TYR A 49 2.40 9.31 6.21
CA TYR A 49 3.79 9.64 5.91
C TYR A 49 4.24 9.06 4.58
N ARG A 50 3.93 7.79 4.29
CA ARG A 50 4.26 7.17 3.00
C ARG A 50 3.64 7.94 1.84
N GLU A 51 2.34 8.22 1.91
CA GLU A 51 1.65 8.96 0.86
C GLU A 51 2.23 10.36 0.67
N LEU A 52 2.57 11.06 1.76
CA LEU A 52 3.20 12.37 1.69
C LEU A 52 4.58 12.32 1.02
N ILE A 53 5.39 11.32 1.35
CA ILE A 53 6.71 11.12 0.72
C ILE A 53 6.54 10.85 -0.77
N THR A 54 5.62 9.97 -1.14
CA THR A 54 5.30 9.66 -2.54
C THR A 54 4.87 10.90 -3.32
N ALA A 55 3.94 11.70 -2.78
CA ALA A 55 3.46 12.92 -3.43
C ALA A 55 4.60 13.94 -3.63
N ARG A 56 5.45 14.12 -2.61
CA ARG A 56 6.65 14.99 -2.71
C ARG A 56 7.62 14.49 -3.76
N THR A 57 7.86 13.18 -3.84
CA THR A 57 8.73 12.61 -4.87
C THR A 57 8.15 12.84 -6.27
N MET A 58 6.86 12.62 -6.48
CA MET A 58 6.22 12.91 -7.77
C MET A 58 6.36 14.39 -8.15
N ARG A 59 6.13 15.30 -7.20
CA ARG A 59 6.35 16.75 -7.40
C ARG A 59 7.78 17.05 -7.83
N ASN A 60 8.74 16.49 -7.12
CA ASN A 60 10.17 16.69 -7.35
C ASN A 60 10.60 16.16 -8.74
N MET A 61 10.16 14.95 -9.10
CA MET A 61 10.42 14.37 -10.43
C MET A 61 9.82 15.23 -11.54
N PHE A 62 8.62 15.76 -11.34
CA PHE A 62 8.01 16.69 -12.28
C PHE A 62 8.84 17.98 -12.43
N GLN A 63 9.28 18.58 -11.32
CA GLN A 63 10.13 19.77 -11.36
C GLN A 63 11.45 19.53 -12.09
N ILE A 64 12.10 18.38 -11.86
CA ILE A 64 13.30 17.98 -12.62
C ILE A 64 12.99 17.90 -14.12
N SER A 65 11.86 17.30 -14.50
CA SER A 65 11.46 17.19 -15.92
C SER A 65 11.25 18.54 -16.61
N GLN A 66 10.90 19.58 -15.84
CA GLN A 66 10.77 20.97 -16.31
C GLN A 66 12.08 21.77 -16.25
N GLY A 67 13.22 21.11 -15.98
CA GLY A 67 14.53 21.75 -15.93
C GLY A 67 14.86 22.44 -14.60
N SER A 68 14.11 22.17 -13.53
CA SER A 68 14.45 22.68 -12.20
C SER A 68 15.79 22.10 -11.73
N THR A 69 16.66 22.95 -11.21
CA THR A 69 17.95 22.58 -10.60
C THR A 69 17.87 22.40 -9.09
N LYS A 70 16.66 22.40 -8.52
CA LYS A 70 16.47 22.28 -7.07
C LYS A 70 17.02 20.94 -6.59
N GLN A 71 18.00 21.00 -5.69
CA GLN A 71 18.58 19.81 -5.09
C GLN A 71 17.53 19.10 -4.23
N ILE A 72 17.30 17.82 -4.54
CA ILE A 72 16.42 16.95 -3.78
C ILE A 72 17.30 16.03 -2.94
N ASP A 73 17.02 15.99 -1.64
CA ASP A 73 17.69 15.09 -0.71
C ASP A 73 17.07 13.69 -0.78
N TRP A 74 17.45 12.95 -1.82
CA TRP A 74 16.98 11.58 -2.06
C TRP A 74 17.36 10.63 -0.93
N ALA A 75 18.54 10.78 -0.35
CA ALA A 75 19.02 9.97 0.77
C ALA A 75 18.10 10.11 1.99
N LYS A 76 17.65 11.32 2.32
CA LYS A 76 16.69 11.55 3.41
C LYS A 76 15.32 10.93 3.13
N LEU A 77 14.83 11.01 1.89
CA LEU A 77 13.57 10.39 1.50
C LEU A 77 13.64 8.87 1.53
N GLU A 78 14.75 8.30 1.05
CA GLU A 78 15.04 6.88 1.11
C GLU A 78 15.07 6.39 2.56
N GLN A 79 15.86 7.04 3.42
CA GLN A 79 16.00 6.64 4.82
C GLN A 79 14.65 6.67 5.55
N ARG A 80 13.86 7.73 5.36
CA ARG A 80 12.53 7.81 5.98
C ARG A 80 11.58 6.74 5.44
N SER A 81 11.63 6.45 4.14
CA SER A 81 10.82 5.38 3.55
C SER A 81 11.21 3.99 4.06
N LYS A 82 12.51 3.76 4.26
CA LYS A 82 13.05 2.54 4.87
C LYS A 82 12.53 2.34 6.29
N GLU A 83 12.56 3.37 7.13
CA GLU A 83 12.03 3.34 8.50
C GLU A 83 10.53 3.00 8.53
N ILE A 84 9.75 3.62 7.66
CA ILE A 84 8.32 3.34 7.51
C ILE A 84 8.13 1.88 7.09
N SER A 85 8.87 1.42 6.09
CA SER A 85 8.82 0.03 5.60
C SER A 85 9.11 -1.00 6.70
N LEU A 86 10.16 -0.78 7.49
CA LEU A 86 10.51 -1.64 8.63
C LEU A 86 9.42 -1.64 9.70
N SER A 87 8.81 -0.49 9.95
CA SER A 87 7.71 -0.37 10.91
C SER A 87 6.48 -1.15 10.44
N PHE A 88 6.12 -1.08 9.16
CA PHE A 88 5.05 -1.90 8.57
C PHE A 88 5.35 -3.40 8.68
N GLU A 89 6.58 -3.81 8.37
CA GLU A 89 7.01 -5.19 8.48
C GLU A 89 6.87 -5.73 9.92
N SER A 90 7.32 -4.96 10.91
CA SER A 90 7.24 -5.38 12.32
C SER A 90 5.79 -5.61 12.80
N ARG A 91 4.82 -4.88 12.22
CA ARG A 91 3.40 -4.90 12.65
C ARG A 91 2.53 -5.83 11.83
N LEU A 92 2.74 -5.86 10.52
CA LEU A 92 1.90 -6.61 9.57
C LEU A 92 2.56 -7.89 9.06
N GLY A 93 3.88 -8.02 9.20
CA GLY A 93 4.68 -9.10 8.64
C GLY A 93 5.25 -8.75 7.26
N SER A 94 6.26 -9.51 6.86
CA SER A 94 7.07 -9.31 5.64
C SER A 94 6.29 -9.47 4.33
N HIS A 95 5.26 -10.32 4.32
CA HIS A 95 4.47 -10.69 3.13
C HIS A 95 3.10 -9.98 3.07
N HIS A 96 2.83 -9.06 4.00
CA HIS A 96 1.57 -8.32 3.98
C HIS A 96 1.57 -7.35 2.78
N PRO A 97 0.47 -7.21 2.02
CA PRO A 97 0.43 -6.36 0.82
C PRO A 97 0.93 -4.93 1.07
N GLN A 98 0.55 -4.33 2.20
CA GLN A 98 1.02 -2.98 2.56
C GLN A 98 2.53 -2.91 2.87
N THR A 99 3.10 -3.95 3.49
CA THR A 99 4.56 -4.04 3.69
C THR A 99 5.28 -4.11 2.34
N LEU A 100 4.77 -4.95 1.43
CA LEU A 100 5.32 -5.09 0.08
C LEU A 100 5.23 -3.77 -0.71
N THR A 101 4.10 -3.06 -0.66
CA THR A 101 3.94 -1.74 -1.26
C THR A 101 4.92 -0.71 -0.68
N CYS A 102 5.10 -0.68 0.65
CA CYS A 102 6.08 0.22 1.29
C CYS A 102 7.52 -0.09 0.83
N ARG A 103 7.89 -1.37 0.75
CA ARG A 103 9.22 -1.77 0.26
C ARG A 103 9.45 -1.36 -1.19
N LEU A 104 8.44 -1.49 -2.06
CA LEU A 104 8.54 -1.03 -3.45
C LEU A 104 8.81 0.48 -3.54
N TRP A 105 8.12 1.28 -2.72
CA TRP A 105 8.38 2.73 -2.66
C TRP A 105 9.78 3.03 -2.13
N TRP A 106 10.23 2.36 -1.07
CA TRP A 106 11.61 2.49 -0.60
C TRP A 106 12.63 2.16 -1.68
N PHE A 107 12.49 1.03 -2.38
CA PHE A 107 13.39 0.67 -3.48
C PHE A 107 13.39 1.68 -4.61
N ALA A 108 12.23 2.28 -4.95
CA ALA A 108 12.19 3.38 -5.91
C ALA A 108 13.03 4.57 -5.45
N PHE A 109 13.00 4.93 -4.16
CA PHE A 109 13.83 6.01 -3.63
C PHE A 109 15.31 5.64 -3.55
N ALA A 110 15.64 4.38 -3.24
CA ALA A 110 17.03 3.90 -3.27
C ALA A 110 17.64 4.03 -4.68
N VAL A 111 16.87 3.68 -5.73
CA VAL A 111 17.29 3.88 -7.13
C VAL A 111 17.48 5.37 -7.46
N LEU A 112 16.64 6.25 -6.93
CA LEU A 112 16.76 7.70 -7.16
C LEU A 112 17.92 8.33 -6.36
N SER A 113 18.24 7.76 -5.21
CA SER A 113 19.33 8.17 -4.33
C SER A 113 20.70 7.77 -4.90
N GLU A 114 20.84 6.50 -5.28
CA GLU A 114 22.06 5.94 -5.87
C GLU A 114 21.70 5.15 -7.15
N PRO A 115 21.62 5.83 -8.31
CA PRO A 115 21.27 5.17 -9.56
C PRO A 115 22.33 4.15 -10.00
N GLU A 116 23.60 4.50 -9.79
CA GLU A 116 24.76 3.67 -10.08
C GLU A 116 24.80 2.49 -9.09
N GLY A 117 24.77 1.25 -9.60
CA GLY A 117 24.77 0.05 -8.75
C GLY A 117 23.38 -0.41 -8.27
N SER A 118 22.30 0.21 -8.75
CA SER A 118 20.92 -0.14 -8.37
C SER A 118 20.40 -1.47 -8.96
N GLU A 119 21.21 -2.23 -9.69
CA GLU A 119 20.80 -3.45 -10.39
C GLU A 119 20.21 -4.50 -9.43
N ASN A 120 20.82 -4.69 -8.25
CA ASN A 120 20.32 -5.63 -7.25
C ASN A 120 19.00 -5.14 -6.63
N VAL A 121 18.86 -3.83 -6.40
CA VAL A 121 17.62 -3.21 -5.91
C VAL A 121 16.48 -3.40 -6.91
N ILE A 122 16.76 -3.21 -8.20
CA ILE A 122 15.79 -3.42 -9.29
C ILE A 122 15.40 -4.91 -9.39
N LYS A 123 16.36 -5.82 -9.24
CA LYS A 123 16.10 -7.26 -9.24
C LYS A 123 15.18 -7.66 -8.07
N GLU A 124 15.43 -7.13 -6.88
CA GLU A 124 14.62 -7.41 -5.70
C GLU A 124 13.24 -6.77 -5.79
N SER A 125 13.13 -5.54 -6.32
CA SER A 125 11.84 -4.87 -6.53
C SER A 125 10.93 -5.67 -7.48
N LYS A 126 11.49 -6.29 -8.52
CA LYS A 126 10.73 -7.18 -9.41
C LYS A 126 10.14 -8.39 -8.67
N LYS A 127 10.88 -9.01 -7.76
CA LYS A 127 10.37 -10.14 -6.95
C LYS A 127 9.24 -9.69 -6.03
N ILE A 128 9.41 -8.57 -5.33
CA ILE A 128 8.37 -8.00 -4.47
C ILE A 128 7.12 -7.65 -5.28
N MET A 129 7.28 -7.11 -6.48
CA MET A 129 6.15 -6.80 -7.35
C MET A 129 5.41 -8.07 -7.78
N GLN A 130 6.12 -9.15 -8.12
CA GLN A 130 5.51 -10.45 -8.41
C GLN A 130 4.75 -11.00 -7.22
N GLU A 131 5.30 -10.89 -6.02
CA GLU A 131 4.65 -11.32 -4.79
C GLU A 131 3.37 -10.51 -4.51
N LEU A 132 3.45 -9.18 -4.64
CA LEU A 132 2.29 -8.29 -4.47
C LEU A 132 1.18 -8.62 -5.47
N LEU A 133 1.53 -8.87 -6.74
CA LEU A 133 0.57 -9.30 -7.75
C LEU A 133 -0.06 -10.65 -7.39
N ALA A 134 0.71 -11.62 -6.88
CA ALA A 134 0.17 -12.90 -6.43
C ALA A 134 -0.82 -12.75 -5.26
N THR A 135 -0.56 -11.83 -4.32
CA THR A 135 -1.52 -11.53 -3.23
C THR A 135 -2.83 -10.94 -3.75
N GLN A 136 -2.77 -10.05 -4.74
CA GLN A 136 -3.95 -9.43 -5.35
C GLN A 136 -4.79 -10.47 -6.12
N ILE A 137 -4.15 -11.33 -6.92
CA ILE A 137 -4.83 -12.42 -7.63
C ILE A 137 -5.53 -13.36 -6.63
N THR A 138 -4.88 -13.67 -5.51
CA THR A 138 -5.48 -14.52 -4.47
C THR A 138 -6.72 -13.85 -3.86
N LYS A 139 -6.65 -12.55 -3.57
CA LYS A 139 -7.79 -11.78 -3.07
C LYS A 139 -8.95 -11.79 -4.06
N GLU A 140 -8.70 -11.50 -5.33
CA GLU A 140 -9.73 -11.48 -6.38
C GLU A 140 -10.41 -12.85 -6.53
N ARG A 141 -9.64 -13.94 -6.45
CA ARG A 141 -10.20 -15.31 -6.44
C ARG A 141 -11.09 -15.58 -5.23
N LEU A 142 -10.72 -15.08 -4.05
CA LEU A 142 -11.53 -15.21 -2.83
C LEU A 142 -12.81 -14.38 -2.93
N ASP A 143 -12.73 -13.15 -3.46
CA ASP A 143 -13.88 -12.28 -3.69
C ASP A 143 -14.86 -12.94 -4.68
N GLU A 144 -14.33 -13.51 -5.77
CA GLU A 144 -15.14 -14.22 -6.76
C GLU A 144 -15.76 -15.51 -6.19
N SER A 145 -14.99 -16.30 -5.43
CA SER A 145 -15.52 -17.47 -4.71
C SER A 145 -16.65 -17.10 -3.75
N SER A 146 -16.52 -15.96 -3.07
CA SER A 146 -17.56 -15.44 -2.15
C SER A 146 -18.81 -15.01 -2.90
N ARG A 147 -18.67 -14.34 -4.06
CA ARG A 147 -19.80 -13.99 -4.94
C ARG A 147 -20.53 -15.22 -5.45
N MET A 148 -19.80 -16.19 -6.01
CA MET A 148 -20.37 -17.45 -6.50
C MET A 148 -21.14 -18.18 -5.39
N ARG A 149 -20.58 -18.22 -4.18
CA ARG A 149 -21.25 -18.81 -3.02
C ARG A 149 -22.55 -18.10 -2.68
N ASN A 150 -22.56 -16.77 -2.63
CA ASN A 150 -23.77 -16.00 -2.33
C ASN A 150 -24.87 -16.24 -3.37
N ILE A 151 -24.50 -16.32 -4.66
CA ILE A 151 -25.43 -16.68 -5.73
C ILE A 151 -25.99 -18.08 -5.51
N LEU A 152 -25.12 -19.06 -5.23
CA LEU A 152 -25.52 -20.45 -5.00
C LEU A 152 -26.46 -20.58 -3.79
N THR A 153 -26.16 -19.90 -2.67
CA THR A 153 -27.04 -19.86 -1.48
C THR A 153 -28.40 -19.28 -1.83
N SER A 154 -28.45 -18.17 -2.57
CA SER A 154 -29.71 -17.55 -3.00
C SER A 154 -30.56 -18.47 -3.88
N LEU A 155 -29.92 -19.22 -4.80
CA LEU A 155 -30.60 -20.21 -5.64
C LEU A 155 -31.14 -21.40 -4.83
N LEU A 156 -30.39 -21.87 -3.83
CA LEU A 156 -30.80 -22.95 -2.95
C LEU A 156 -31.99 -22.55 -2.07
N GLU A 157 -31.97 -21.32 -1.52
CA GLU A 157 -33.09 -20.76 -0.76
C GLU A 157 -34.36 -20.64 -1.62
N GLN A 158 -34.24 -20.20 -2.87
CA GLN A 158 -35.37 -20.13 -3.82
C GLN A 158 -35.93 -21.52 -4.17
N ALA A 159 -35.09 -22.55 -4.15
CA ALA A 159 -35.49 -23.94 -4.39
C ALA A 159 -36.05 -24.64 -3.14
N GLY A 160 -36.18 -23.95 -2.00
CA GLY A 160 -36.67 -24.53 -0.75
C GLY A 160 -35.63 -25.33 0.04
N HIS A 161 -34.35 -25.23 -0.34
CA HIS A 161 -33.23 -25.80 0.42
C HIS A 161 -32.67 -24.77 1.40
N GLY A 162 -32.27 -25.21 2.60
CA GLY A 162 -31.63 -24.35 3.60
C GLY A 162 -30.25 -23.83 3.16
N PRO A 163 -29.70 -22.82 3.85
CA PRO A 163 -28.41 -22.22 3.48
C PRO A 163 -27.27 -23.24 3.58
N LEU A 164 -26.25 -23.08 2.72
CA LEU A 164 -25.06 -23.94 2.74
C LEU A 164 -24.31 -23.79 4.07
N PRO A 165 -23.89 -24.90 4.70
CA PRO A 165 -23.07 -24.84 5.92
C PRO A 165 -21.74 -24.14 5.61
N MET A 166 -21.37 -23.21 6.49
CA MET A 166 -20.17 -22.39 6.36
C MET A 166 -18.93 -23.18 6.81
N GLU A 167 -18.48 -24.18 6.05
CA GLU A 167 -17.20 -24.82 6.32
C GLU A 167 -16.06 -24.04 5.62
N MET A 168 -15.24 -23.38 6.44
CA MET A 168 -13.98 -22.81 6.00
C MET A 168 -13.01 -23.94 5.63
N PRO A 169 -12.37 -23.90 4.43
CA PRO A 169 -11.35 -24.88 4.07
C PRO A 169 -10.27 -24.96 5.16
N GLU A 170 -9.91 -26.17 5.60
CA GLU A 170 -8.99 -26.40 6.72
C GLU A 170 -7.63 -25.71 6.54
N ASP A 171 -7.18 -25.50 5.31
CA ASP A 171 -5.93 -24.79 4.98
C ASP A 171 -5.93 -23.30 5.37
N LEU A 172 -7.10 -22.66 5.47
CA LEU A 172 -7.24 -21.28 5.95
C LEU A 172 -7.41 -21.22 7.48
N SER A 173 -7.87 -22.30 8.12
CA SER A 173 -8.06 -22.37 9.56
C SER A 173 -6.73 -22.42 10.34
N ARG A 174 -5.67 -23.01 9.75
CA ARG A 174 -4.33 -23.08 10.36
C ARG A 174 -3.59 -21.74 10.35
N LYS A 175 -3.83 -20.87 9.35
CA LYS A 175 -3.20 -19.54 9.29
C LYS A 175 -3.78 -18.53 10.29
N VAL A 176 -5.03 -18.71 10.73
CA VAL A 176 -5.69 -17.80 11.69
C VAL A 176 -5.37 -18.17 13.15
N LYS A 177 -5.03 -19.43 13.46
CA LYS A 177 -4.70 -19.87 14.83
C LYS A 177 -3.26 -19.52 15.31
N GLY A 178 -2.43 -18.89 14.47
CA GLY A 178 -1.01 -18.67 14.75
C GLY A 178 -0.61 -17.43 15.57
N LYS A 179 -1.52 -16.53 15.97
CA LYS A 179 -1.16 -15.30 16.70
C LYS A 179 -2.10 -14.94 17.87
N GLY A 180 -2.62 -15.94 18.58
CA GLY A 180 -3.36 -15.74 19.83
C GLY A 180 -2.59 -16.25 21.04
N LYS A 181 -1.41 -15.70 21.34
CA LYS A 181 -0.76 -15.95 22.64
C LYS A 181 -1.49 -15.09 23.68
N MET A 182 -2.51 -15.67 24.31
CA MET A 182 -3.16 -15.08 25.49
C MET A 182 -2.09 -14.89 26.56
N ILE A 183 -1.81 -13.64 26.91
CA ILE A 183 -1.11 -13.29 28.14
C ILE A 183 -2.14 -13.48 29.24
N GLY A 184 -1.97 -14.54 30.03
CA GLY A 184 -2.79 -14.78 31.21
C GLY A 184 -2.52 -13.70 32.24
N ILE A 185 -3.57 -12.98 32.62
CA ILE A 185 -3.64 -12.29 33.91
C ILE A 185 -4.80 -12.98 34.63
N SER A 186 -4.47 -13.75 35.67
CA SER A 186 -5.44 -14.18 36.68
C SER A 186 -5.39 -13.21 37.87
N PRO A 187 -6.51 -12.99 38.55
CA PRO A 187 -6.68 -12.01 39.62
C PRO A 187 -5.82 -12.29 40.86
#